data_AF-A0A951A9N8-F1
#
_entry.id   AF-A0A951A9N8-F1
#
_cell.length_a   1.000
_cell.length_b   1.000
_cell.length_c   1.000
_cell.angle_alpha   90.00
_cell.angle_beta   90.00
_cell.angle_gamma   90.00
#
_symmetry.space_group_name_H-M   'P 1'
#
loop_
_entity.id
_entity.type
_entity.pdbx_description
1 polymer ?
#
loop_
_entity_poly.entity_id
_entity_poly.type
_entity_poly.pdbx_seq_one_letter_code
_entity_poly.pdbx_strand_id
1 'polypeptide(L)'
;HFDAQLFIENGAPGRRAVADGWMNRLLAAIPGLVRGPTEAVAVGPVLPQILKGRMPVANLPLGPAAATPLAIDKPEVASAFDRLYAAKDAIGQAYRQGRMARAELIAGLPAPPDPADSGAPAPNGFPAIAARLAGLMAHDRKIRLAVVSLGGWDTHVRQGNHAGQLAERLRPLGDGLAAFAKALGQDWQNTAVVVLSEFGRTVRENGDAGTDHGHGNAIWVLGGAVQGGRIYGEWPGLASEALYEGRDLAITTDFRAVLTVVATRHLRSPDRALSAIFPDFSPTHSGLDRLIA
;
A
#
# COMPACT_ATOMS: atom_id res chain seq x y z
N HIS A 1 10.44 11.76 9.10
CA HIS A 1 9.51 10.99 8.25
C HIS A 1 8.99 9.73 8.94
N PHE A 2 9.78 8.98 9.73
CA PHE A 2 9.30 7.78 10.46
C PHE A 2 8.02 8.00 11.29
N ASP A 3 7.91 9.12 12.00
CA ASP A 3 6.68 9.47 12.72
C ASP A 3 5.49 9.70 11.77
N ALA A 4 5.74 10.36 10.64
CA ALA A 4 4.73 10.58 9.62
C ALA A 4 4.29 9.24 8.99
N GLN A 5 5.20 8.28 8.80
CA GLN A 5 4.87 6.94 8.36
C GLN A 5 3.89 6.28 9.35
N LEU A 6 4.25 6.26 10.65
CA LEU A 6 3.37 5.75 11.70
C LEU A 6 2.01 6.46 11.70
N PHE A 7 1.99 7.77 11.52
CA PHE A 7 0.76 8.57 11.52
C PHE A 7 -0.14 8.33 10.30
N ILE A 8 0.44 8.08 9.12
CA ILE A 8 -0.32 7.66 7.95
C ILE A 8 -0.86 6.24 8.14
N GLU A 9 -0.05 5.34 8.69
CA GLU A 9 -0.46 3.94 8.89
C GLU A 9 -1.51 3.80 10.01
N ASN A 10 -1.39 4.54 11.09
CA ASN A 10 -2.37 4.52 12.18
C ASN A 10 -3.54 5.49 11.96
N GLY A 11 -3.48 6.41 10.98
CA GLY A 11 -4.55 7.36 10.68
C GLY A 11 -4.80 8.40 11.78
N ALA A 12 -3.82 8.64 12.66
CA ALA A 12 -3.93 9.52 13.82
C ALA A 12 -2.64 10.37 13.99
N PRO A 13 -2.45 11.40 13.14
CA PRO A 13 -1.33 12.34 13.25
C PRO A 13 -1.13 12.89 14.67
N GLY A 14 0.12 12.84 15.15
CA GLY A 14 0.50 13.28 16.50
C GLY A 14 0.19 12.29 17.63
N ARG A 15 -0.44 11.14 17.34
CA ARG A 15 -0.90 10.18 18.36
C ARG A 15 -0.20 8.82 18.23
N ARG A 16 1.01 8.72 18.78
CA ARG A 16 1.77 7.45 18.81
C ARG A 16 1.09 6.33 19.61
N ALA A 17 0.23 6.68 20.57
CA ALA A 17 -0.47 5.71 21.41
C ALA A 17 -1.56 4.90 20.67
N VAL A 18 -1.96 5.33 19.47
CA VAL A 18 -2.87 4.55 18.63
C VAL A 18 -2.07 3.39 18.02
N ALA A 19 -2.22 2.22 18.64
CA ALA A 19 -1.39 1.04 18.38
C ALA A 19 -1.88 0.19 17.19
N ASP A 20 -3.10 0.38 16.72
CA ASP A 20 -3.66 -0.32 15.56
C ASP A 20 -3.71 0.58 14.31
N GLY A 21 -3.76 -0.06 13.15
CA GLY A 21 -3.81 0.58 11.85
C GLY A 21 -5.22 0.99 11.45
N TRP A 22 -5.34 2.11 10.72
CA TRP A 22 -6.66 2.60 10.33
C TRP A 22 -7.36 1.66 9.34
N MET A 23 -6.63 0.91 8.50
CA MET A 23 -7.27 -0.07 7.60
C MET A 23 -7.80 -1.28 8.35
N ASN A 24 -7.20 -1.67 9.49
CA ASN A 24 -7.76 -2.72 10.35
C ASN A 24 -9.08 -2.25 11.00
N ARG A 25 -9.13 -0.99 11.45
CA ARG A 25 -10.36 -0.38 11.99
C ARG A 25 -11.43 -0.21 10.91
N LEU A 26 -11.05 0.20 9.70
CA LEU A 26 -11.94 0.25 8.53
C LEU A 26 -12.49 -1.15 8.19
N LEU A 27 -11.66 -2.18 8.20
CA LEU A 27 -12.09 -3.55 7.94
C LEU A 27 -13.21 -3.97 8.90
N ALA A 28 -13.17 -3.55 10.16
CA ALA A 28 -14.24 -3.82 11.13
C ALA A 28 -15.56 -3.07 10.83
N ALA A 29 -15.52 -2.02 10.02
CA ALA A 29 -16.62 -1.09 9.76
C ALA A 29 -17.31 -1.30 8.40
N ILE A 30 -16.73 -2.09 7.49
CA ILE A 30 -17.34 -2.39 6.19
C ILE A 30 -18.56 -3.30 6.40
N PRO A 31 -19.76 -2.91 5.91
CA PRO A 31 -20.97 -3.69 6.10
C PRO A 31 -20.96 -4.98 5.26
N GLY A 32 -21.58 -6.03 5.79
CA GLY A 32 -21.80 -7.30 5.06
C GLY A 32 -20.54 -8.13 4.85
N LEU A 33 -19.42 -7.81 5.51
CA LEU A 33 -18.24 -8.65 5.51
C LEU A 33 -18.53 -10.00 6.18
N VAL A 34 -18.25 -11.08 5.45
CA VAL A 34 -18.00 -12.38 6.08
C VAL A 34 -16.73 -12.22 6.90
N ARG A 35 -16.70 -12.72 8.14
CA ARG A 35 -15.52 -12.61 9.00
C ARG A 35 -14.65 -13.85 8.77
N GLY A 36 -13.53 -13.67 8.09
CA GLY A 36 -12.50 -14.67 7.85
C GLY A 36 -11.10 -14.04 7.92
N PRO A 37 -10.04 -14.74 7.49
CA PRO A 37 -8.70 -14.19 7.47
C PRO A 37 -8.31 -13.52 6.15
N THR A 38 -9.12 -13.61 5.08
CA THR A 38 -8.74 -13.17 3.72
C THR A 38 -9.37 -11.86 3.29
N GLU A 39 -10.25 -11.25 4.09
CA GLU A 39 -10.94 -10.02 3.71
C GLU A 39 -10.02 -8.80 3.62
N ALA A 40 -8.86 -8.87 4.27
CA ALA A 40 -7.74 -7.98 4.01
C ALA A 40 -6.44 -8.75 3.77
N VAL A 41 -5.66 -8.26 2.80
CA VAL A 41 -4.38 -8.84 2.42
C VAL A 41 -3.28 -7.78 2.53
N ALA A 42 -2.23 -8.08 3.29
CA ALA A 42 -0.97 -7.36 3.25
C ALA A 42 -0.02 -8.08 2.30
N VAL A 43 0.71 -7.31 1.50
CA VAL A 43 1.73 -7.84 0.61
C VAL A 43 3.07 -7.21 0.96
N GLY A 44 3.92 -7.97 1.62
CA GLY A 44 5.16 -7.44 2.21
C GLY A 44 5.81 -8.38 3.23
N PRO A 45 7.05 -8.08 3.64
CA PRO A 45 7.86 -8.95 4.49
C PRO A 45 7.24 -9.22 5.87
N VAL A 46 6.53 -8.23 6.40
CA VAL A 46 5.86 -8.24 7.70
C VAL A 46 4.49 -7.58 7.54
N LEU A 47 3.58 -7.86 8.48
CA LEU A 47 2.29 -7.16 8.54
C LEU A 47 2.54 -5.67 8.84
N PRO A 48 2.23 -4.74 7.91
CA PRO A 48 2.48 -3.33 8.09
C PRO A 48 1.55 -2.74 9.15
N GLN A 49 1.97 -1.65 9.79
CA GLN A 49 1.22 -1.03 10.89
C GLN A 49 -0.20 -0.67 10.46
N ILE A 50 -0.40 -0.28 9.19
CA ILE A 50 -1.70 0.10 8.64
C ILE A 50 -2.78 -0.99 8.72
N LEU A 51 -2.37 -2.26 8.79
CA LEU A 51 -3.26 -3.42 8.90
C LEU A 51 -3.18 -4.15 10.25
N LYS A 52 -2.32 -3.72 11.19
CA LYS A 52 -2.27 -4.29 12.54
C LYS A 52 -3.54 -3.96 13.32
N GLY A 53 -4.05 -4.92 14.10
CA GLY A 53 -5.20 -4.71 14.96
C GLY A 53 -5.96 -6.01 15.25
N ARG A 54 -7.20 -5.87 15.71
CA ARG A 54 -8.07 -6.98 16.14
C ARG A 54 -8.62 -7.81 14.98
N MET A 55 -8.74 -7.24 13.79
CA MET A 55 -9.26 -7.96 12.64
C MET A 55 -8.16 -8.84 12.05
N PRO A 56 -8.45 -10.11 11.72
CA PRO A 56 -7.50 -10.98 11.05
C PRO A 56 -7.15 -10.45 9.64
N VAL A 57 -5.89 -10.60 9.26
CA VAL A 57 -5.35 -10.15 7.97
C VAL A 57 -4.40 -11.22 7.45
N ALA A 58 -4.53 -11.59 6.18
CA ALA A 58 -3.57 -12.47 5.51
C ALA A 58 -2.33 -11.66 5.11
N ASN A 59 -1.14 -12.12 5.50
CA ASN A 59 0.12 -11.52 5.03
C ASN A 59 0.77 -12.43 3.99
N LEU A 60 0.93 -11.91 2.77
CA LEU A 60 1.62 -12.55 1.66
C LEU A 60 3.04 -11.99 1.60
N PRO A 61 4.06 -12.74 2.05
CA PRO A 61 5.42 -12.26 1.99
C PRO A 61 5.88 -12.12 0.54
N LEU A 62 6.69 -11.09 0.28
CA LEU A 62 7.38 -10.84 -0.99
C LEU A 62 8.88 -10.69 -0.78
N GLY A 63 9.64 -10.78 -1.87
CA GLY A 63 11.05 -10.39 -1.88
C GLY A 63 11.94 -11.29 -0.99
N PRO A 64 13.09 -10.78 -0.52
CA PRO A 64 14.01 -11.51 0.38
C PRO A 64 13.35 -12.06 1.64
N ALA A 65 12.28 -11.43 2.13
CA ALA A 65 11.53 -11.90 3.28
C ALA A 65 10.67 -13.13 2.98
N ALA A 66 10.17 -13.27 1.76
CA ALA A 66 9.55 -14.52 1.33
C ALA A 66 10.56 -15.64 1.11
N ALA A 67 11.84 -15.32 0.93
CA ALA A 67 12.95 -16.25 0.97
C ALA A 67 13.55 -16.45 2.38
N THR A 68 12.99 -15.80 3.42
CA THR A 68 13.42 -16.05 4.81
C THR A 68 13.12 -17.51 5.14
N PRO A 69 14.09 -18.27 5.68
CA PRO A 69 13.90 -19.68 5.99
C PRO A 69 12.72 -19.88 6.93
N LEU A 70 11.67 -20.49 6.42
CA LEU A 70 10.57 -21.02 7.21
C LEU A 70 10.93 -22.41 7.71
N ALA A 71 10.22 -22.89 8.73
CA ALA A 71 10.39 -24.26 9.19
C ALA A 71 10.21 -25.28 8.04
N ILE A 72 9.31 -24.99 7.09
CA ILE A 72 9.02 -25.83 5.92
C ILE A 72 10.17 -25.89 4.89
N ASP A 73 11.17 -25.01 4.97
CA ASP A 73 12.33 -25.07 4.06
C ASP A 73 13.43 -26.01 4.54
N LYS A 74 13.37 -26.45 5.81
CA LYS A 74 14.27 -27.47 6.32
C LYS A 74 13.97 -28.81 5.63
N PRO A 75 14.95 -29.51 5.04
CA PRO A 75 14.72 -30.75 4.27
C PRO A 75 13.93 -31.81 5.05
N GLU A 76 14.13 -31.88 6.36
CA GLU A 76 13.47 -32.85 7.24
C GLU A 76 11.98 -32.52 7.42
N VAL A 77 11.65 -31.23 7.56
CA VAL A 77 10.27 -30.74 7.70
C VAL A 77 9.56 -30.77 6.35
N ALA A 78 10.22 -30.34 5.28
CA ALA A 78 9.71 -30.43 3.92
C ALA A 78 9.35 -31.87 3.56
N SER A 79 10.25 -32.82 3.84
CA SER A 79 10.01 -34.24 3.59
C SER A 79 8.85 -34.81 4.40
N ALA A 80 8.65 -34.33 5.63
CA ALA A 80 7.51 -34.72 6.46
C ALA A 80 6.18 -34.21 5.90
N PHE A 81 6.14 -32.95 5.46
CA PHE A 81 4.96 -32.34 4.85
C PHE A 81 4.69 -32.89 3.43
N ASP A 82 5.72 -33.19 2.65
CA ASP A 82 5.61 -33.82 1.33
C ASP A 82 4.97 -35.21 1.44
N ARG A 83 5.26 -35.96 2.52
CA ARG A 83 4.55 -37.22 2.84
C ARG A 83 3.12 -37.00 3.31
N LEU A 84 2.89 -36.01 4.16
CA LEU A 84 1.57 -35.68 4.70
C LEU A 84 0.58 -35.23 3.61
N TYR A 85 1.08 -34.51 2.61
CA TYR A 85 0.32 -33.96 1.49
C TYR A 85 0.59 -34.67 0.15
N ALA A 86 1.01 -35.95 0.21
CA ALA A 86 1.28 -36.77 -0.97
C ALA A 86 0.01 -37.10 -1.78
N ALA A 87 -1.17 -36.96 -1.17
CA ALA A 87 -2.44 -37.19 -1.84
C ALA A 87 -2.63 -36.26 -3.06
N LYS A 88 -3.39 -36.74 -4.05
CA LYS A 88 -3.79 -35.95 -5.23
C LYS A 88 -5.08 -35.15 -5.01
N ASP A 89 -5.51 -35.03 -3.77
CA ASP A 89 -6.65 -34.21 -3.39
C ASP A 89 -6.34 -32.71 -3.54
N ALA A 90 -7.36 -31.87 -3.37
CA ALA A 90 -7.25 -30.43 -3.52
C ALA A 90 -6.20 -29.83 -2.58
N ILE A 91 -6.05 -30.39 -1.38
CA ILE A 91 -5.12 -29.92 -0.35
C ILE A 91 -3.67 -30.25 -0.75
N GLY A 92 -3.41 -31.49 -1.19
CA GLY A 92 -2.09 -31.90 -1.68
C GLY A 92 -1.67 -31.17 -2.96
N GLN A 93 -2.63 -30.85 -3.84
CA GLN A 93 -2.36 -30.01 -5.02
C GLN A 93 -1.99 -28.57 -4.64
N ALA A 94 -2.76 -27.93 -3.75
CA ALA A 94 -2.49 -26.57 -3.28
C ALA A 94 -1.12 -26.47 -2.58
N TYR A 95 -0.77 -27.48 -1.76
CA TYR A 95 0.52 -27.57 -1.10
C TYR A 95 1.69 -27.63 -2.10
N ARG A 96 1.62 -28.50 -3.11
CA ARG A 96 2.67 -28.64 -4.13
C ARG A 96 2.82 -27.36 -4.97
N GLN A 97 1.71 -26.75 -5.37
CA GLN A 97 1.73 -25.46 -6.08
C GLN A 97 2.36 -24.35 -5.23
N GLY A 98 2.04 -24.28 -3.93
CA GLY A 98 2.66 -23.35 -2.99
C GLY A 98 4.17 -23.56 -2.83
N ARG A 99 4.63 -24.82 -2.77
CA ARG A 99 6.05 -25.20 -2.71
C ARG A 99 6.83 -24.81 -3.97
N MET A 100 6.26 -25.04 -5.16
CA MET A 100 6.89 -24.65 -6.43
C MET A 100 6.99 -23.12 -6.54
N ALA A 101 5.89 -22.41 -6.24
CA ALA A 101 5.87 -20.96 -6.25
C ALA A 101 6.87 -20.34 -5.25
N ARG A 102 7.09 -20.98 -4.10
CA ARG A 102 8.11 -20.57 -3.12
C ARG A 102 9.53 -20.78 -3.63
N ALA A 103 9.80 -21.90 -4.30
CA ALA A 103 11.13 -22.21 -4.85
C ALA A 103 11.53 -21.25 -5.98
N GLU A 104 10.60 -20.91 -6.87
CA GLU A 104 10.81 -19.91 -7.94
C GLU A 104 11.10 -18.52 -7.38
N LEU A 105 10.46 -18.17 -6.27
CA LEU A 105 10.60 -16.86 -5.63
C LEU A 105 11.96 -16.66 -4.95
N ILE A 106 12.57 -17.75 -4.44
CA ILE A 106 13.91 -17.75 -3.82
C ILE A 106 15.01 -17.54 -4.87
N ALA A 107 14.79 -17.96 -6.12
CA ALA A 107 15.81 -17.96 -7.18
C ALA A 107 16.07 -16.58 -7.82
N GLY A 108 15.29 -15.54 -7.48
CA GLY A 108 15.24 -14.27 -8.25
C GLY A 108 15.55 -12.98 -7.51
N LEU A 109 16.22 -12.98 -6.35
CA LEU A 109 16.26 -11.80 -5.46
C LEU A 109 17.65 -11.14 -5.32
N PRO A 110 17.79 -9.83 -5.61
CA PRO A 110 18.93 -9.03 -5.18
C PRO A 110 18.68 -8.31 -3.83
N ALA A 111 19.80 -8.01 -3.14
CA ALA A 111 20.08 -7.16 -1.97
C ALA A 111 19.12 -7.15 -0.73
N PRO A 112 19.67 -7.05 0.50
CA PRO A 112 18.89 -6.94 1.73
C PRO A 112 18.11 -5.61 1.81
N PRO A 113 16.94 -5.58 2.47
CA PRO A 113 16.11 -4.39 2.55
C PRO A 113 16.69 -3.32 3.48
N ASP A 114 16.44 -2.04 3.15
CA ASP A 114 16.82 -0.88 3.97
C ASP A 114 15.88 -0.77 5.20
N PRO A 115 16.42 -0.64 6.44
CA PRO A 115 15.62 -0.34 7.61
C PRO A 115 14.74 0.91 7.48
N ALA A 116 15.17 1.91 6.70
CA ALA A 116 14.42 3.14 6.46
C ALA A 116 13.08 2.89 5.76
N ASP A 117 13.01 1.84 4.94
CA ASP A 117 11.80 1.45 4.20
C ASP A 117 10.89 0.49 5.00
N SER A 118 11.16 0.27 6.29
CA SER A 118 10.47 -0.76 7.10
C SER A 118 10.49 -2.16 6.47
N GLY A 119 11.53 -2.46 5.69
CA GLY A 119 11.65 -3.72 4.96
C GLY A 119 10.98 -3.76 3.59
N ALA A 120 10.28 -2.70 3.17
CA ALA A 120 9.57 -2.67 1.90
C ALA A 120 10.54 -2.77 0.70
N PRO A 121 10.26 -3.62 -0.30
CA PRO A 121 11.14 -3.76 -1.46
C PRO A 121 11.00 -2.57 -2.40
N ALA A 122 12.05 -2.30 -3.19
CA ALA A 122 11.98 -1.37 -4.31
C ALA A 122 10.88 -1.77 -5.32
N PRO A 123 10.30 -0.81 -6.05
CA PRO A 123 9.13 -1.06 -6.91
C PRO A 123 9.41 -1.93 -8.13
N ASN A 124 10.65 -2.29 -8.44
CA ASN A 124 11.02 -3.06 -9.64
C ASN A 124 10.22 -4.37 -9.81
N GLY A 125 9.91 -5.07 -8.70
CA GLY A 125 9.08 -6.28 -8.73
C GLY A 125 7.57 -6.02 -8.71
N PHE A 126 7.14 -4.77 -8.48
CA PHE A 126 5.75 -4.41 -8.28
C PHE A 126 4.83 -4.84 -9.43
N PRO A 127 5.21 -4.78 -10.71
CA PRO A 127 4.31 -5.22 -11.78
C PRO A 127 3.84 -6.66 -11.68
N ALA A 128 4.76 -7.58 -11.36
CA ALA A 128 4.42 -9.00 -11.19
C ALA A 128 3.59 -9.22 -9.92
N ILE A 129 3.96 -8.54 -8.82
CA ILE A 129 3.24 -8.57 -7.54
C ILE A 129 1.79 -8.11 -7.73
N ALA A 130 1.61 -6.98 -8.39
CA ALA A 130 0.33 -6.34 -8.57
C ALA A 130 -0.57 -7.20 -9.48
N ALA A 131 -0.04 -7.77 -10.57
CA ALA A 131 -0.79 -8.72 -11.40
C ALA A 131 -1.25 -9.96 -10.60
N ARG A 132 -0.40 -10.51 -9.73
CA ARG A 132 -0.75 -11.67 -8.88
C ARG A 132 -1.80 -11.32 -7.83
N LEU A 133 -1.68 -10.15 -7.18
CA LEU A 133 -2.67 -9.66 -6.23
C LEU A 133 -4.03 -9.46 -6.91
N ALA A 134 -4.06 -8.86 -8.10
CA ALA A 134 -5.27 -8.69 -8.90
C ALA A 134 -5.93 -10.04 -9.23
N GLY A 135 -5.14 -11.05 -9.65
CA GLY A 135 -5.66 -12.39 -9.89
C GLY A 135 -6.24 -13.02 -8.62
N LEU A 136 -5.58 -12.86 -7.47
CA LEU A 136 -6.10 -13.34 -6.19
C LEU A 136 -7.43 -12.67 -5.83
N MET A 137 -7.53 -11.34 -5.98
CA MET A 137 -8.77 -10.59 -5.70
C MET A 137 -9.90 -10.94 -6.66
N ALA A 138 -9.60 -11.18 -7.94
CA ALA A 138 -10.58 -11.63 -8.93
C ALA A 138 -11.10 -13.05 -8.62
N HIS A 139 -10.25 -13.93 -8.10
CA HIS A 139 -10.63 -15.28 -7.69
C HIS A 139 -11.36 -15.34 -6.34
N ASP A 140 -10.93 -14.56 -5.35
CA ASP A 140 -11.56 -14.46 -4.04
C ASP A 140 -12.11 -13.06 -3.79
N ARG A 141 -13.37 -12.87 -4.21
CA ARG A 141 -14.13 -11.62 -4.04
C ARG A 141 -14.40 -11.24 -2.57
N LYS A 142 -14.00 -12.08 -1.61
CA LYS A 142 -14.03 -11.71 -0.18
C LYS A 142 -12.92 -10.72 0.17
N ILE A 143 -11.84 -10.66 -0.61
CA ILE A 143 -10.78 -9.69 -0.40
C ILE A 143 -11.33 -8.29 -0.69
N ARG A 144 -11.49 -7.47 0.35
CA ARG A 144 -12.03 -6.10 0.27
C ARG A 144 -10.95 -5.04 0.39
N LEU A 145 -9.86 -5.35 1.08
CA LEU A 145 -8.74 -4.43 1.29
C LEU A 145 -7.43 -5.12 0.93
N ALA A 146 -6.53 -4.39 0.28
CA ALA A 146 -5.17 -4.84 0.07
C ALA A 146 -4.18 -3.69 0.29
N VAL A 147 -3.00 -4.01 0.82
CA VAL A 147 -1.89 -3.07 0.99
C VAL A 147 -0.63 -3.67 0.39
N VAL A 148 0.07 -2.88 -0.41
CA VAL A 148 1.40 -3.19 -0.91
C VAL A 148 2.33 -2.07 -0.48
N SER A 149 3.34 -2.38 0.33
CA SER A 149 4.38 -1.42 0.71
C SER A 149 5.49 -1.45 -0.32
N LEU A 150 5.88 -0.29 -0.83
CA LEU A 150 6.98 -0.13 -1.78
C LEU A 150 8.00 0.84 -1.17
N GLY A 151 9.26 0.43 -1.15
CA GLY A 151 10.38 1.19 -0.58
C GLY A 151 11.31 1.77 -1.63
N GLY A 152 12.47 2.22 -1.16
CA GLY A 152 13.55 2.81 -1.93
C GLY A 152 13.35 4.30 -2.18
N TRP A 153 12.28 4.92 -1.68
CA TRP A 153 11.94 6.31 -2.02
C TRP A 153 12.83 7.33 -1.32
N ASP A 154 13.48 6.96 -0.22
CA ASP A 154 14.27 7.85 0.65
C ASP A 154 15.68 8.19 0.10
N THR A 155 15.73 8.73 -1.11
CA THR A 155 16.97 9.19 -1.75
C THR A 155 17.24 10.67 -1.45
N HIS A 156 18.52 11.10 -1.41
CA HIS A 156 18.89 12.51 -1.11
C HIS A 156 20.06 13.06 -1.92
N VAL A 157 20.78 12.21 -2.64
CA VAL A 157 22.07 12.55 -3.28
C VAL A 157 22.04 12.14 -4.74
N ARG A 158 22.49 13.04 -5.62
CA ARG A 158 22.59 12.81 -7.08
C ARG A 158 21.33 12.12 -7.63
N GLN A 159 20.17 12.70 -7.34
CA GLN A 159 18.89 12.11 -7.73
C GLN A 159 18.67 12.14 -9.25
N GLY A 160 19.36 13.04 -9.95
CA GLY A 160 19.20 13.25 -11.39
C GLY A 160 17.91 13.99 -11.70
N ASN A 161 17.41 13.84 -12.93
CA ASN A 161 16.24 14.55 -13.43
C ASN A 161 15.16 13.55 -13.93
N HIS A 162 14.60 13.77 -15.12
CA HIS A 162 13.59 12.90 -15.75
C HIS A 162 14.06 11.47 -16.05
N ALA A 163 15.38 11.20 -16.00
CA ALA A 163 15.97 9.86 -16.11
C ALA A 163 16.67 9.41 -14.81
N GLY A 164 16.40 10.09 -13.70
CA GLY A 164 17.05 9.85 -12.41
C GLY A 164 16.35 8.81 -11.52
N GLN A 165 16.84 8.71 -10.29
CA GLN A 165 16.44 7.70 -9.31
C GLN A 165 14.93 7.66 -9.03
N LEU A 166 14.25 8.83 -9.02
CA LEU A 166 12.81 8.92 -8.85
C LEU A 166 12.07 8.40 -10.09
N ALA A 167 12.50 8.79 -11.29
CA ALA A 167 11.89 8.33 -12.54
C ALA A 167 12.01 6.81 -12.71
N GLU A 168 13.17 6.25 -12.37
CA GLU A 168 13.42 4.80 -12.37
C GLU A 168 12.51 4.02 -11.41
N ARG A 169 12.00 4.65 -10.35
CA ARG A 169 11.06 4.05 -9.40
C ARG A 169 9.60 4.30 -9.77
N LEU A 170 9.30 5.47 -10.31
CA LEU A 170 7.96 5.81 -10.80
C LEU A 170 7.55 4.94 -12.00
N ARG A 171 8.51 4.55 -12.85
CA ARG A 171 8.23 3.67 -13.99
C ARG A 171 7.62 2.32 -13.57
N PRO A 172 8.26 1.48 -12.74
CA PRO A 172 7.69 0.22 -12.31
C PRO A 172 6.48 0.39 -11.37
N LEU A 173 6.35 1.51 -10.63
CA LEU A 173 5.10 1.85 -9.94
C LEU A 173 3.94 1.96 -10.94
N GLY A 174 4.11 2.77 -12.00
CA GLY A 174 3.11 2.94 -13.06
C GLY A 174 2.81 1.65 -13.81
N ASP A 175 3.85 0.90 -14.20
CA ASP A 175 3.69 -0.39 -14.88
C ASP A 175 2.92 -1.39 -14.00
N GLY A 176 3.11 -1.37 -12.68
CA GLY A 176 2.38 -2.24 -11.76
C GLY A 176 0.94 -1.84 -11.50
N LEU A 177 0.64 -0.54 -11.42
CA LEU A 177 -0.75 -0.06 -11.39
C LEU A 177 -1.50 -0.46 -12.67
N ALA A 178 -0.85 -0.35 -13.84
CA ALA A 178 -1.41 -0.77 -15.11
C ALA A 178 -1.61 -2.29 -15.17
N ALA A 179 -0.64 -3.08 -14.70
CA ALA A 179 -0.74 -4.54 -14.63
C ALA A 179 -1.87 -5.00 -13.69
N PHE A 180 -2.02 -4.34 -12.54
CA PHE A 180 -3.12 -4.58 -11.59
C PHE A 180 -4.48 -4.34 -12.23
N ALA A 181 -4.68 -3.17 -12.85
CA ALA A 181 -5.93 -2.83 -13.53
C ALA A 181 -6.26 -3.82 -14.66
N LYS A 182 -5.26 -4.17 -15.48
CA LYS A 182 -5.42 -5.15 -16.55
C LYS A 182 -5.82 -6.53 -16.02
N ALA A 183 -5.18 -7.01 -14.96
CA ALA A 183 -5.42 -8.33 -14.40
C ALA A 183 -6.76 -8.44 -13.64
N LEU A 184 -7.28 -7.35 -13.07
CA LEU A 184 -8.63 -7.33 -12.48
C LEU A 184 -9.74 -7.43 -13.54
N GLY A 185 -9.47 -7.02 -14.78
CA GLY A 185 -10.45 -7.05 -15.86
C GLY A 185 -11.72 -6.27 -15.50
N GLN A 186 -12.87 -6.94 -15.49
CA GLN A 186 -14.16 -6.29 -15.19
C GLN A 186 -14.26 -5.78 -13.75
N ASP A 187 -13.58 -6.43 -12.80
CA ASP A 187 -13.63 -6.04 -11.38
C ASP A 187 -12.94 -4.69 -11.13
N TRP A 188 -12.12 -4.19 -12.09
CA TRP A 188 -11.54 -2.84 -12.05
C TRP A 188 -12.61 -1.74 -11.96
N GLN A 189 -13.79 -1.95 -12.56
CA GLN A 189 -14.90 -1.00 -12.50
C GLN A 189 -15.41 -0.76 -11.08
N ASN A 190 -15.20 -1.72 -10.19
CA ASN A 190 -15.60 -1.67 -8.78
C ASN A 190 -14.38 -1.60 -7.85
N THR A 191 -13.26 -1.04 -8.31
CA THR A 191 -12.02 -0.93 -7.54
C THR A 191 -11.62 0.54 -7.39
N ALA A 192 -11.10 0.89 -6.21
CA ALA A 192 -10.38 2.12 -5.95
C ALA A 192 -8.98 1.79 -5.38
N VAL A 193 -7.95 2.42 -5.93
CA VAL A 193 -6.55 2.32 -5.53
C VAL A 193 -6.11 3.69 -5.05
N VAL A 194 -5.52 3.76 -3.86
CA VAL A 194 -4.92 4.98 -3.31
C VAL A 194 -3.42 4.76 -3.19
N VAL A 195 -2.63 5.61 -3.85
CA VAL A 195 -1.17 5.66 -3.68
C VAL A 195 -0.87 6.87 -2.80
N LEU A 196 -0.17 6.61 -1.70
CA LEU A 196 0.08 7.56 -0.62
C LEU A 196 1.53 7.44 -0.16
N SER A 197 2.13 8.56 0.23
CA SER A 197 3.45 8.64 0.86
C SER A 197 3.41 9.59 2.06
N GLU A 198 4.24 9.29 3.05
CA GLU A 198 4.40 9.99 4.32
C GLU A 198 5.24 11.26 4.27
N PHE A 199 5.93 11.51 3.16
CA PHE A 199 6.71 12.74 2.98
C PHE A 199 6.56 13.33 1.59
N GLY A 200 6.72 14.65 1.52
CA GLY A 200 7.00 15.37 0.29
C GLY A 200 8.49 15.56 0.07
N ARG A 201 8.83 16.33 -0.96
CA ARG A 201 10.21 16.77 -1.23
C ARG A 201 10.30 18.27 -1.16
N THR A 202 11.48 18.77 -0.81
CA THR A 202 11.78 20.20 -0.95
C THR A 202 11.59 20.63 -2.39
N VAL A 203 11.09 21.85 -2.60
CA VAL A 203 10.91 22.38 -3.98
C VAL A 203 12.27 22.68 -4.63
N ARG A 204 13.25 23.08 -3.81
CA ARG A 204 14.63 23.38 -4.26
C ARG A 204 15.54 22.17 -4.04
N GLU A 205 16.52 22.05 -4.93
CA GLU A 205 17.64 21.10 -4.83
C GLU A 205 18.51 21.44 -3.61
N ASN A 206 19.00 20.41 -2.91
CA ASN A 206 19.95 20.52 -1.81
C ASN A 206 21.40 20.58 -2.32
N GLY A 207 22.38 20.69 -1.42
CA GLY A 207 23.79 20.82 -1.78
C GLY A 207 24.42 19.59 -2.46
N ASP A 208 23.75 18.44 -2.42
CA ASP A 208 24.26 17.15 -2.91
C ASP A 208 23.62 16.71 -4.24
N ALA A 209 23.04 17.66 -4.98
CA ALA A 209 22.29 17.42 -6.22
C ALA A 209 21.11 16.44 -6.02
N GLY A 210 20.39 16.60 -4.91
CA GLY A 210 19.15 15.89 -4.61
C GLY A 210 18.14 16.78 -3.87
N THR A 211 17.23 16.18 -3.12
CA THR A 211 16.17 16.89 -2.39
C THR A 211 15.97 16.27 -1.02
N ASP A 212 15.70 17.11 -0.03
CA ASP A 212 15.44 16.64 1.33
C ASP A 212 13.96 16.23 1.49
N HIS A 213 13.60 15.77 2.69
CA HIS A 213 12.19 15.62 3.07
C HIS A 213 11.50 17.00 3.11
N GLY A 214 10.31 17.04 2.52
CA GLY A 214 9.40 18.17 2.51
C GLY A 214 8.02 17.80 3.04
N HIS A 215 7.14 18.80 3.09
CA HIS A 215 5.86 18.73 3.80
C HIS A 215 4.72 18.11 2.95
N GLY A 216 4.38 18.71 1.81
CA GLY A 216 3.28 18.27 0.94
C GLY A 216 3.70 17.39 -0.25
N ASN A 217 2.82 16.51 -0.69
CA ASN A 217 2.93 15.71 -1.91
C ASN A 217 1.55 15.53 -2.59
N ALA A 218 1.50 14.72 -3.65
CA ALA A 218 0.24 14.34 -4.30
C ALA A 218 -0.23 12.95 -3.85
N ILE A 219 -1.53 12.81 -3.60
CA ILE A 219 -2.20 11.51 -3.40
C ILE A 219 -2.78 11.08 -4.74
N TRP A 220 -2.47 9.87 -5.21
CA TRP A 220 -3.07 9.36 -6.44
C TRP A 220 -4.26 8.48 -6.09
N VAL A 221 -5.41 8.75 -6.67
CA VAL A 221 -6.61 7.94 -6.53
C VAL A 221 -7.02 7.48 -7.93
N LEU A 222 -7.02 6.16 -8.15
CA LEU A 222 -7.22 5.53 -9.45
C LEU A 222 -8.24 4.40 -9.30
N GLY A 223 -8.92 4.03 -10.37
CA GLY A 223 -9.93 2.97 -10.32
C GLY A 223 -11.11 3.27 -11.23
N GLY A 224 -11.87 2.24 -11.60
CA GLY A 224 -13.12 2.46 -12.32
C GLY A 224 -14.24 3.04 -11.44
N ALA A 225 -14.14 2.88 -10.13
CA ALA A 225 -15.07 3.52 -9.17
C ALA A 225 -14.73 4.99 -8.90
N VAL A 226 -13.61 5.51 -9.45
CA VAL A 226 -13.10 6.85 -9.20
C VAL A 226 -13.52 7.76 -10.36
N GLN A 227 -14.08 8.92 -10.04
CA GLN A 227 -14.36 9.99 -11.00
C GLN A 227 -13.06 10.74 -11.31
N GLY A 228 -12.19 10.07 -12.07
CA GLY A 228 -10.85 10.52 -12.43
C GLY A 228 -10.82 11.63 -13.48
N GLY A 229 -9.63 11.86 -14.06
CA GLY A 229 -9.40 12.91 -15.06
C GLY A 229 -9.42 14.33 -14.49
N ARG A 230 -9.21 14.46 -13.17
CA ARG A 230 -9.35 15.71 -12.42
C ARG A 230 -8.25 15.83 -11.37
N ILE A 231 -7.85 17.07 -11.10
CA ILE A 231 -7.09 17.42 -9.90
C ILE A 231 -8.11 17.83 -8.84
N TYR A 232 -8.07 17.15 -7.70
CA TYR A 232 -8.87 17.47 -6.53
C TYR A 232 -8.02 18.23 -5.51
N GLY A 233 -8.66 19.13 -4.76
CA GLY A 233 -7.97 20.01 -3.80
C GLY A 233 -7.35 21.23 -4.46
N GLU A 234 -6.71 22.06 -3.63
CA GLU A 234 -6.08 23.31 -4.06
C GLU A 234 -4.61 23.06 -4.46
N TRP A 235 -4.19 23.67 -5.58
CA TRP A 235 -2.80 23.70 -6.02
C TRP A 235 -2.32 25.16 -6.07
N PRO A 236 -1.67 25.66 -4.99
CA PRO A 236 -1.28 27.07 -4.91
C PRO A 236 -0.03 27.39 -5.77
N GLY A 237 0.60 26.38 -6.37
CA GLY A 237 1.76 26.53 -7.24
C GLY A 237 3.10 26.47 -6.50
N LEU A 238 4.17 26.90 -7.18
CA LEU A 238 5.56 26.84 -6.70
C LEU A 238 6.16 28.22 -6.39
N ALA A 239 5.35 29.28 -6.41
CA ALA A 239 5.79 30.63 -6.04
C ALA A 239 6.23 30.65 -4.57
N SER A 240 7.23 31.47 -4.22
CA SER A 240 7.88 31.38 -2.88
C SER A 240 6.90 31.68 -1.74
N GLU A 241 5.96 32.58 -1.96
CA GLU A 241 4.86 32.95 -1.07
C GLU A 241 3.80 31.86 -0.91
N ALA A 242 3.73 30.91 -1.84
CA ALA A 242 2.83 29.75 -1.79
C ALA A 242 3.46 28.54 -1.07
N LEU A 243 4.77 28.57 -0.79
CA LEU A 243 5.48 27.47 -0.15
C LEU A 243 5.32 27.51 1.36
N TYR A 244 5.09 26.34 1.95
CA TYR A 244 5.15 26.14 3.39
C TYR A 244 6.57 26.47 3.87
N GLU A 245 6.65 27.40 4.82
CA GLU A 245 7.92 27.94 5.36
C GLU A 245 8.90 28.42 4.27
N GLY A 246 8.40 28.80 3.08
CA GLY A 246 9.23 29.26 1.96
C GLY A 246 10.10 28.17 1.31
N ARG A 247 9.85 26.88 1.63
CA ARG A 247 10.72 25.74 1.28
C ARG A 247 9.96 24.58 0.65
N ASP A 248 8.83 24.20 1.23
CA ASP A 248 8.11 22.96 0.93
C ASP A 248 6.74 23.22 0.29
N LEU A 249 6.15 22.21 -0.35
CA LEU A 249 4.75 22.31 -0.77
C LEU A 249 3.84 22.39 0.45
N ALA A 250 2.87 23.30 0.42
CA ALA A 250 1.82 23.37 1.44
C ALA A 250 0.87 22.16 1.35
N ILE A 251 0.50 21.61 2.50
CA ILE A 251 -0.58 20.62 2.57
C ILE A 251 -1.90 21.37 2.49
N THR A 252 -2.59 21.21 1.37
CA THR A 252 -3.93 21.79 1.16
C THR A 252 -5.06 20.81 1.46
N THR A 253 -4.74 19.52 1.52
CA THR A 253 -5.70 18.44 1.74
C THR A 253 -5.11 17.41 2.70
N ASP A 254 -5.77 17.20 3.84
CA ASP A 254 -5.43 16.11 4.75
C ASP A 254 -5.78 14.76 4.11
N PHE A 255 -4.85 13.79 4.13
CA PHE A 255 -5.05 12.47 3.53
C PHE A 255 -6.30 11.75 4.08
N ARG A 256 -6.66 12.00 5.35
CA ARG A 256 -7.87 11.44 5.98
C ARG A 256 -9.14 11.94 5.29
N ALA A 257 -9.15 13.16 4.75
CA ALA A 257 -10.29 13.68 4.00
C ALA A 257 -10.55 12.86 2.71
N VAL A 258 -9.49 12.44 2.03
CA VAL A 258 -9.57 11.57 0.85
C VAL A 258 -10.03 10.16 1.25
N LEU A 259 -9.38 9.59 2.27
CA LEU A 259 -9.68 8.21 2.71
C LEU A 259 -11.07 8.06 3.31
N THR A 260 -11.62 9.08 3.98
CA THR A 260 -12.99 9.07 4.47
C THR A 260 -14.00 9.01 3.33
N VAL A 261 -13.77 9.71 2.20
CA VAL A 261 -14.62 9.58 1.01
C VAL A 261 -14.56 8.17 0.43
N VAL A 262 -13.37 7.57 0.32
CA VAL A 262 -13.24 6.17 -0.12
C VAL A 262 -13.96 5.22 0.83
N ALA A 263 -13.80 5.41 2.15
CA ALA A 263 -14.44 4.57 3.16
C ALA A 263 -15.97 4.63 3.09
N THR A 264 -16.57 5.81 2.98
CA THR A 264 -18.03 5.98 3.01
C THR A 264 -18.69 5.74 1.67
N ARG A 265 -18.11 6.25 0.57
CA ARG A 265 -18.73 6.18 -0.76
C ARG A 265 -18.42 4.87 -1.46
N HIS A 266 -17.18 4.43 -1.46
CA HIS A 266 -16.79 3.20 -2.15
C HIS A 266 -17.05 1.96 -1.29
N LEU A 267 -16.57 1.97 -0.04
CA LEU A 267 -16.66 0.80 0.85
C LEU A 267 -17.93 0.77 1.71
N ARG A 268 -18.77 1.81 1.64
CA ARG A 268 -20.05 1.92 2.35
C ARG A 268 -19.92 1.81 3.87
N SER A 269 -18.76 2.16 4.43
CA SER A 269 -18.58 2.30 5.87
C SER A 269 -19.53 3.40 6.38
N PRO A 270 -20.29 3.17 7.47
CA PRO A 270 -21.23 4.16 7.95
C PRO A 270 -20.50 5.35 8.59
N ASP A 271 -21.01 6.58 8.42
CA ASP A 271 -20.38 7.81 8.92
C ASP A 271 -20.03 7.75 10.42
N ARG A 272 -20.90 7.10 11.22
CA ARG A 272 -20.67 6.89 12.66
C ARG A 272 -19.41 6.08 12.99
N ALA A 273 -18.85 5.34 12.04
CA ALA A 273 -17.61 4.59 12.21
C ALA A 273 -16.35 5.44 11.93
N LEU A 274 -16.49 6.60 11.31
CA LEU A 274 -15.33 7.42 10.90
C LEU A 274 -14.48 7.88 12.08
N SER A 275 -15.07 8.24 13.22
CA SER A 275 -14.31 8.60 14.42
C SER A 275 -13.52 7.44 15.02
N ALA A 276 -13.95 6.20 14.80
CA ALA A 276 -13.19 5.01 15.16
C ALA A 276 -12.08 4.72 14.15
N ILE A 277 -12.34 4.94 12.85
CA ILE A 277 -11.34 4.71 11.79
C ILE A 277 -10.25 5.78 11.84
N PHE A 278 -10.61 7.05 12.01
CA PHE A 278 -9.71 8.20 12.11
C PHE A 278 -10.02 8.98 13.39
N PRO A 279 -9.40 8.63 14.53
CA PRO A 279 -9.60 9.33 15.79
C PRO A 279 -9.29 10.83 15.69
N ASP A 280 -10.06 11.64 16.41
CA ASP A 280 -9.91 13.10 16.49
C ASP A 280 -9.93 13.81 15.11
N PHE A 281 -10.53 13.19 14.10
CA PHE A 281 -10.72 13.76 12.77
C PHE A 281 -12.20 13.94 12.45
N SER A 282 -12.56 15.16 12.07
CA SER A 282 -13.90 15.46 11.53
C SER A 282 -13.73 15.82 10.05
N PRO A 283 -14.26 15.01 9.12
CA PRO A 283 -14.06 15.25 7.71
C PRO A 283 -14.77 16.52 7.24
N THR A 284 -14.03 17.37 6.53
CA THR A 284 -14.59 18.43 5.70
C THR A 284 -14.43 18.01 4.23
N HIS A 285 -15.51 17.51 3.62
CA HIS A 285 -15.46 16.95 2.26
C HIS A 285 -15.54 18.00 1.13
N SER A 286 -15.41 19.29 1.44
CA SER A 286 -15.52 20.36 0.45
C SER A 286 -14.55 20.10 -0.71
N GLY A 287 -15.11 19.86 -1.90
CA GLY A 287 -14.35 19.57 -3.12
C GLY A 287 -14.08 18.09 -3.41
N LEU A 288 -14.28 17.17 -2.45
CA LEU A 288 -14.01 15.72 -2.63
C LEU A 288 -15.26 14.87 -2.82
N ASP A 289 -16.47 15.44 -2.66
CA ASP A 289 -17.74 14.68 -2.71
C ASP A 289 -17.96 13.89 -3.99
N ARG A 290 -17.34 14.32 -5.10
CA ARG A 290 -17.44 13.66 -6.41
C ARG A 290 -16.28 12.73 -6.70
N LEU A 291 -15.36 12.47 -5.77
CA LEU A 291 -14.19 11.63 -6.02
C LEU A 291 -14.57 10.18 -6.39
N ILE A 292 -15.62 9.64 -5.78
CA ILE A 292 -16.13 8.30 -6.03
C ILE A 292 -17.48 8.41 -6.76
N ALA A 293 -17.69 7.52 -7.74
CA ALA A 293 -18.89 7.46 -8.58
C ALA A 293 -20.15 6.99 -7.84
#